data_AF-A0A551Y4R5-F1
#
_entry.id   AF-A0A551Y4R5-F1
#
_cell.length_a   1.000
_cell.length_b   1.000
_cell.length_c   1.000
_cell.angle_alpha   90.00
_cell.angle_beta   90.00
_cell.angle_gamma   90.00
#
_symmetry.space_group_name_H-M   'P 1'
#
loop_
_entity.id
_entity.type
_entity.pdbx_description
1 polymer ?
#
loop_
_entity_poly.entity_id
_entity_poly.type
_entity_poly.pdbx_seq_one_letter_code
_entity_poly.pdbx_strand_id
1 'polypeptide(L)'
;MTNAEQPRFQSPNPAHLPPETGPREYSPVRSSLDTPSERVIDRHESDLLAIPGVVMVSHRLVEPRGEAIIVGVTDAGVLGRLPRELEGIPVRGEVTGSIDAY
;
A
#
# COMPACT_ATOMS: atom_id res chain seq x y z
N MET A 1 -16.88 16.61 -38.76
CA MET A 1 -16.21 15.98 -37.59
C MET A 1 -15.48 17.10 -36.87
N THR A 2 -16.05 17.64 -35.80
CA THR A 2 -15.55 18.83 -35.13
C THR A 2 -14.56 18.40 -34.05
N ASN A 3 -13.29 18.77 -34.21
CA ASN A 3 -12.21 18.49 -33.28
C ASN A 3 -12.48 19.28 -32.00
N ALA A 4 -12.80 18.60 -30.89
CA ALA A 4 -12.94 19.27 -29.60
C ALA A 4 -11.53 19.61 -29.08
N GLU A 5 -11.19 20.90 -29.07
CA GLU A 5 -9.96 21.40 -28.47
C GLU A 5 -9.86 20.94 -27.01
N GLN A 6 -8.78 20.23 -26.68
CA GLN A 6 -8.45 19.92 -25.31
C GLN A 6 -8.16 21.23 -24.55
N PRO A 7 -8.74 21.45 -23.35
CA PRO A 7 -8.49 22.66 -22.59
C PRO A 7 -6.99 22.75 -22.26
N ARG A 8 -6.33 23.79 -22.79
CA ARG A 8 -4.93 24.10 -22.46
C ARG A 8 -4.82 24.32 -20.96
N PHE A 9 -3.85 23.68 -20.32
CA PHE A 9 -3.47 23.94 -18.93
C PHE A 9 -3.13 25.44 -18.81
N GLN A 10 -4.01 26.21 -18.17
CA GLN A 10 -3.80 27.63 -17.94
C GLN A 10 -2.92 27.80 -16.71
N SER A 11 -1.86 28.61 -16.82
CA SER A 11 -1.05 28.99 -15.69
C SER A 11 -1.94 29.67 -14.64
N PRO A 12 -1.89 29.27 -13.35
CA PRO A 12 -2.73 29.87 -12.33
C PRO A 12 -2.43 31.37 -12.23
N ASN A 13 -3.49 32.19 -12.21
CA ASN A 13 -3.39 33.63 -12.06
C ASN A 13 -2.79 33.96 -10.68
N PRO A 14 -1.63 34.62 -10.58
CA PRO A 14 -0.98 34.90 -9.31
C PRO A 14 -1.82 35.76 -8.37
N ALA A 15 -2.80 36.52 -8.90
CA ALA A 15 -3.73 37.31 -8.09
C ALA A 15 -4.77 36.48 -7.31
N HIS A 16 -4.92 35.18 -7.63
CA HIS A 16 -5.86 34.26 -6.98
C HIS A 16 -5.15 33.12 -6.23
N LEU A 17 -3.83 33.19 -6.09
CA LEU A 17 -3.11 32.25 -5.25
C LEU A 17 -3.39 32.57 -3.77
N PRO A 18 -3.73 31.58 -2.94
CA PRO A 18 -3.74 31.79 -1.49
C PRO A 18 -2.36 32.30 -1.06
N PRO A 19 -2.26 33.15 -0.02
CA PRO A 19 -0.98 33.67 0.44
C PRO A 19 -0.03 32.48 0.67
N GLU A 20 1.19 32.58 0.13
CA GLU A 20 2.23 31.56 0.28
C GLU A 20 2.34 31.22 1.77
N THR A 21 1.79 30.08 2.15
CA THR A 21 2.03 29.55 3.48
C THR A 21 3.48 29.08 3.40
N GLY A 22 4.38 29.76 4.10
CA GLY A 22 5.80 29.41 4.15
C GLY A 22 6.03 27.93 4.48
N PRO A 23 7.28 27.43 4.41
CA PRO A 23 7.58 26.01 4.52
C PRO A 23 6.83 25.37 5.68
N ARG A 24 5.80 24.58 5.35
CA ARG A 24 5.12 23.76 6.36
C ARG A 24 6.04 22.60 6.63
N GLU A 25 6.43 22.44 7.89
CA GLU A 25 7.14 21.25 8.32
C GLU A 25 6.27 20.04 7.95
N TYR A 26 6.79 19.21 7.03
CA TYR A 26 6.12 17.98 6.64
C TYR A 26 6.14 17.06 7.84
N SER A 27 5.06 17.08 8.61
CA SER A 27 4.81 16.18 9.73
C SER A 27 3.72 15.22 9.29
N PRO A 28 4.06 14.17 8.50
CA PRO A 28 3.08 13.14 8.21
C PRO A 28 2.66 12.60 9.57
N VAL A 29 1.36 12.62 9.85
CA VAL A 29 0.83 11.89 10.99
C VAL A 29 1.28 10.46 10.74
N ARG A 30 2.30 10.00 11.48
CA ARG A 30 2.56 8.57 11.58
C ARG A 30 1.26 8.05 12.16
N SER A 31 0.46 7.38 11.35
CA SER A 31 -0.74 6.72 11.83
C SER A 31 -0.28 5.84 12.98
N SER A 32 -0.49 6.30 14.20
CA SER A 32 -0.21 5.57 15.43
C SER A 32 -1.29 4.51 15.58
N LEU A 33 -1.35 3.60 14.62
CA LEU A 33 -2.28 2.50 14.59
C LEU A 33 -1.45 1.25 14.82
N ASP A 34 -0.97 1.14 16.06
CA ASP A 34 -0.35 -0.05 16.65
C ASP A 34 -1.42 -1.16 16.73
N THR A 35 -1.87 -1.61 15.56
CA THR A 35 -2.90 -2.62 15.45
C THR A 35 -2.28 -3.97 15.77
N PRO A 36 -3.09 -4.95 16.21
CA PRO A 36 -2.62 -6.31 16.38
C PRO A 36 -1.91 -6.83 15.12
N SER A 37 -2.40 -6.50 13.91
CA SER A 37 -1.74 -6.93 12.68
C SER A 37 -0.40 -6.25 12.43
N GLU A 38 -0.25 -4.96 12.74
CA GLU A 38 1.02 -4.26 12.55
C GLU A 38 2.11 -4.85 13.44
N ARG A 39 1.80 -5.19 14.69
CA ARG A 39 2.74 -5.90 15.59
C ARG A 39 3.11 -7.30 15.11
N VAL A 40 2.15 -8.02 14.52
CA VAL A 40 2.41 -9.35 13.96
C VAL A 40 3.27 -9.22 12.70
N ILE A 41 3.01 -8.23 11.85
CA ILE A 41 3.84 -7.94 10.68
C ILE A 41 5.26 -7.60 11.14
N ASP A 42 5.46 -6.67 12.07
CA ASP A 42 6.79 -6.27 12.55
C ASP A 42 7.63 -7.47 13.05
N ARG A 43 6.98 -8.47 13.66
CA ARG A 43 7.64 -9.69 14.13
C ARG A 43 7.97 -10.70 13.02
N HIS A 44 7.08 -10.85 12.03
CA HIS A 44 7.14 -11.91 11.02
C HIS A 44 7.52 -11.42 9.61
N GLU A 45 7.70 -10.11 9.43
CA GLU A 45 7.94 -9.50 8.12
C GLU A 45 9.17 -10.10 7.44
N SER A 46 10.27 -10.24 8.19
CA SER A 46 11.52 -10.81 7.65
C SER A 46 11.32 -12.25 7.16
N ASP A 47 10.56 -13.06 7.89
CA ASP A 47 10.29 -14.45 7.52
C ASP A 47 9.35 -14.54 6.32
N LEU A 48 8.35 -13.67 6.25
CA LEU A 48 7.42 -13.57 5.12
C LEU A 48 8.12 -13.10 3.85
N LEU A 49 8.98 -12.08 3.95
CA LEU A 49 9.77 -11.56 2.82
C LEU A 49 10.84 -12.55 2.36
N ALA A 50 11.29 -13.47 3.24
CA ALA A 50 12.22 -14.52 2.86
C ALA A 50 11.58 -15.62 1.98
N ILE A 51 10.24 -15.68 1.90
CA ILE A 51 9.55 -16.64 1.01
C ILE A 51 9.80 -16.23 -0.46
N PRO A 52 10.39 -17.10 -1.28
CA PRO A 52 10.67 -16.76 -2.68
C PRO A 52 9.40 -16.38 -3.44
N GLY A 53 9.40 -15.17 -4.00
CA GLY A 53 8.27 -14.60 -4.74
C GLY A 53 7.34 -13.70 -3.92
N VAL A 54 7.59 -13.53 -2.62
CA VAL A 54 6.95 -12.46 -1.84
C VAL A 54 7.69 -11.14 -2.07
N VAL A 55 6.93 -10.06 -2.29
CA VAL A 55 7.48 -8.72 -2.60
C VAL A 55 6.97 -7.62 -1.67
N MET A 56 5.92 -7.91 -0.89
CA MET A 56 5.28 -6.92 -0.02
C MET A 56 4.55 -7.64 1.12
N VAL A 57 4.58 -7.05 2.31
CA VAL A 57 3.72 -7.41 3.43
C VAL A 57 3.02 -6.14 3.92
N SER A 58 1.72 -6.20 4.11
CA SER A 58 0.92 -5.08 4.61
C SER A 58 -0.28 -5.61 5.39
N HIS A 59 -1.05 -4.72 6.01
CA HIS A 59 -2.34 -5.09 6.59
C HIS A 59 -3.48 -4.32 5.94
N ARG A 60 -4.67 -4.90 5.94
CA ARG A 60 -5.90 -4.24 5.48
C ARG A 60 -7.07 -4.71 6.33
N LEU A 61 -8.02 -3.80 6.57
CA LEU A 61 -9.35 -4.17 7.07
C LEU A 61 -10.13 -4.84 5.93
N VAL A 62 -10.56 -6.09 6.16
CA VAL A 62 -11.33 -6.90 5.22
C VAL A 62 -12.63 -7.35 5.87
N GLU A 63 -13.72 -6.68 5.54
CA GLU A 63 -15.05 -7.09 5.97
C GLU A 63 -15.44 -8.47 5.40
N PRO A 64 -16.22 -9.30 6.15
CA PRO A 64 -16.68 -9.11 7.53
C PRO A 64 -15.68 -9.62 8.59
N ARG A 65 -14.51 -10.13 8.17
CA ARG A 65 -13.58 -10.88 9.03
C ARG A 65 -12.62 -10.01 9.85
N GLY A 66 -12.66 -8.69 9.69
CA GLY A 66 -11.81 -7.76 10.41
C GLY A 66 -10.45 -7.57 9.72
N GLU A 67 -9.40 -7.33 10.49
CA GLU A 67 -8.07 -7.07 9.98
C GLU A 67 -7.42 -8.34 9.40
N ALA A 68 -6.70 -8.20 8.29
CA ALA A 68 -5.98 -9.28 7.63
C ALA A 68 -4.60 -8.82 7.19
N ILE A 69 -3.64 -9.74 7.21
CA ILE A 69 -2.30 -9.54 6.65
C ILE A 69 -2.38 -9.82 5.15
N ILE A 70 -1.99 -8.84 4.34
CA ILE A 70 -1.94 -8.91 2.89
C ILE A 70 -0.49 -9.12 2.46
N VAL A 71 -0.24 -10.22 1.78
CA VAL A 71 1.07 -10.58 1.24
C VAL A 71 1.04 -10.42 -0.27
N GLY A 72 1.81 -9.46 -0.79
CA GLY A 72 2.01 -9.29 -2.21
C GLY A 72 2.98 -10.33 -2.74
N VAL A 73 2.56 -11.04 -3.79
CA VAL A 73 3.39 -12.05 -4.47
C VAL A 73 3.56 -11.76 -5.96
N THR A 74 4.66 -12.25 -6.53
CA THR A 74 4.98 -12.15 -7.96
C THR A 74 4.01 -12.93 -8.84
N ASP A 75 3.58 -14.10 -8.39
CA ASP A 75 2.72 -15.01 -9.16
C ASP A 75 1.82 -15.88 -8.27
N ALA A 76 0.78 -16.46 -8.87
CA ALA A 76 -0.22 -17.26 -8.17
C ALA A 76 0.34 -18.59 -7.61
N GLY A 77 1.48 -19.08 -8.13
CA GLY A 77 2.12 -20.30 -7.64
C GLY A 77 2.72 -20.15 -6.24
N VAL A 78 3.04 -18.90 -5.83
CA VAL A 78 3.55 -18.59 -4.50
C VAL A 78 2.46 -18.64 -3.43
N LEU A 79 1.20 -18.39 -3.79
CA LEU A 79 0.07 -18.32 -2.85
C LEU A 79 -0.08 -19.59 -2.00
N GLY A 80 0.24 -20.76 -2.56
CA GLY A 80 0.17 -22.03 -1.85
C GLY A 80 1.25 -22.24 -0.78
N ARG A 81 2.30 -21.40 -0.78
CA ARG A 81 3.40 -21.43 0.20
C ARG A 81 3.18 -20.50 1.38
N LEU A 82 2.22 -19.59 1.26
CA LEU A 82 1.92 -18.64 2.32
C LEU A 82 1.21 -19.34 3.49
N PRO A 83 1.52 -18.95 4.74
CA PRO A 83 0.69 -19.36 5.87
C PRO A 83 -0.74 -18.87 5.64
N ARG A 84 -1.73 -19.61 6.17
CA ARG A 84 -3.14 -19.20 6.11
C ARG A 84 -3.52 -18.20 7.20
N GLU A 85 -2.74 -18.20 8.28
CA GLU A 85 -2.97 -17.41 9.48
C GLU A 85 -1.62 -17.20 10.20
N LEU A 86 -1.46 -16.05 10.85
CA LEU A 86 -0.36 -15.73 11.74
C LEU A 86 -0.92 -15.15 13.04
N GLU A 87 -0.65 -15.81 14.17
CA GLU A 87 -1.10 -15.38 15.49
C GLU A 87 -2.60 -15.06 15.58
N GLY A 88 -3.45 -15.85 14.90
CA GLY A 88 -4.90 -15.63 14.87
C GLY A 88 -5.37 -14.62 13.80
N ILE A 89 -4.45 -14.00 13.07
CA ILE A 89 -4.77 -13.01 12.02
C ILE A 89 -4.71 -13.70 10.64
N PRO A 90 -5.79 -13.64 9.85
CA PRO A 90 -5.83 -14.28 8.55
C PRO A 90 -4.81 -13.66 7.59
N VAL A 91 -4.11 -14.50 6.84
CA VAL A 91 -3.16 -14.09 5.81
C VAL A 91 -3.81 -14.30 4.43
N ARG A 92 -3.74 -13.28 3.58
CA ARG A 92 -4.24 -13.32 2.20
C ARG A 92 -3.13 -12.93 1.24
N GLY A 93 -2.89 -13.78 0.26
CA GLY A 93 -1.99 -13.44 -0.83
C GLY A 93 -2.71 -12.68 -1.94
N GLU A 94 -2.08 -11.61 -2.43
CA GLU A 94 -2.52 -10.84 -3.60
C GLU A 94 -1.39 -10.86 -4.64
N VAL A 95 -1.70 -11.17 -5.90
CA VAL A 95 -0.72 -11.08 -6.99
C VAL A 95 -0.56 -9.61 -7.37
N THR A 96 0.60 -9.02 -7.09
CA THR A 96 0.84 -7.58 -7.30
C THR A 96 1.26 -7.23 -8.73
N GLY A 97 1.38 -8.23 -9.61
CA GLY A 97 1.98 -8.08 -10.93
C GLY A 97 3.52 -8.08 -10.85
N SER A 98 4.18 -8.22 -12.01
CA SER A 98 5.63 -8.16 -12.10
C SER A 98 6.12 -6.75 -11.75
N ILE A 99 6.85 -6.61 -10.65
CA ILE A 99 7.57 -5.37 -10.33
C ILE A 99 8.94 -5.51 -11.01
N ASP A 100 9.12 -4.81 -12.13
CA ASP A 100 10.41 -4.74 -12.81
C ASP A 100 11.29 -3.73 -12.05
N ALA A 101 12.15 -4.24 -11.17
CA ALA A 101 13.20 -3.46 -10.52
C ALA A 101 14.52 -3.71 -11.27
N TYR A 102 14.77 -2.94 -12.33
CA TYR A 102 16.03 -2.89 -13.08
C TYR A 102 16.95 -1.78 -12.59
#